data_AF-A0A3M5MRV5-F1
#
_entry.id   AF-A0A3M5MRV5-F1
#
_cell.length_a   1.000
_cell.length_b   1.000
_cell.length_c   1.000
_cell.angle_alpha   90.00
_cell.angle_beta   90.00
_cell.angle_gamma   90.00
#
_symmetry.space_group_name_H-M   'P 1'
#
loop_
_entity.id
_entity.type
_entity.pdbx_description
1 polymer ?
#
loop_
_entity_poly.entity_id
_entity_poly.type
_entity_poly.pdbx_seq_one_letter_code
_entity_poly.pdbx_strand_id
1 'polypeptide(L)'
;MVFAIELAQQRMTGIGQQAKLDFGHRKRARRHGLKGSHHTEAHAVTTNRSAPMSIVSETIFPAPFEVSMRLLTRLLSCSLLALGMACAPAMSAEKATPIQFGALTWESGSLITEVLRTIVEKGYGYPTDTLPGSTVSLETALAKNDIQVIAEEWAGRSPVWVKAEAEGKVFGLGDIVKHADEGWWVPEYVIKGDAAKGIKPMAPELKSVEDLARYKDVFKDPESPEKGRFLNSPSGWTSEIVNTQKLKAYGLNDSFINFRTGSGAALDAEVAAAIRLGKPVLFYYWSPTPLLGTYKFIKLEEPAFDAEAWKTLTDASNPNPRGTSSLAATLSIGVSAEFSKQYPELVSVFKQVDFPIGLLNQTLSDMSKKHEDPKVAATRFLRQNPDVWKAWLPADVASRVSAAL
;
A
#
# COMPACT_ATOMS: atom_id res chain seq x y z
N MET A 1 36.78 7.01 23.67
CA MET A 1 35.88 7.01 22.49
C MET A 1 36.60 6.70 21.17
N VAL A 2 37.93 6.81 21.08
CA VAL A 2 38.70 6.54 19.84
C VAL A 2 38.93 5.03 19.59
N PHE A 3 39.11 4.22 20.64
CA PHE A 3 39.37 2.77 20.52
C PHE A 3 38.17 1.93 19.99
N ALA A 4 36.94 2.44 20.09
CA ALA A 4 35.75 1.72 19.63
C ALA A 4 35.50 1.89 18.13
N ILE A 5 36.07 2.93 17.50
CA ILE A 5 35.90 3.22 16.08
C ILE A 5 36.89 2.39 15.24
N GLU A 6 38.09 2.15 15.76
CA GLU A 6 39.15 1.37 15.08
C GLU A 6 38.81 -0.13 14.95
N LEU A 7 38.13 -0.69 15.96
CA LEU A 7 37.63 -2.08 15.95
C LEU A 7 36.45 -2.30 14.99
N ALA A 8 35.67 -1.25 14.69
CA ALA A 8 34.58 -1.32 13.72
C ALA A 8 35.10 -1.27 12.27
N GLN A 9 36.16 -0.51 12.00
CA GLN A 9 36.77 -0.45 10.66
C GLN A 9 37.51 -1.73 10.28
N GLN A 10 38.15 -2.44 11.23
CA GLN A 10 38.79 -3.73 10.95
C GLN A 10 37.80 -4.89 10.68
N ARG A 11 36.56 -4.83 11.21
CA ARG A 11 35.53 -5.84 10.93
C ARG A 11 34.87 -5.66 9.56
N MET A 12 34.85 -4.45 9.02
CA MET A 12 34.24 -4.13 7.71
C MET A 12 35.13 -4.55 6.52
N THR A 13 36.46 -4.54 6.68
CA THR A 13 37.39 -4.95 5.63
C THR A 13 37.48 -6.47 5.44
N GLY A 14 37.29 -7.25 6.51
CA GLY A 14 37.28 -8.73 6.42
C GLY A 14 36.06 -9.31 5.69
N ILE A 15 34.89 -8.67 5.79
CA ILE A 15 33.65 -9.16 5.15
C ILE A 15 33.68 -8.94 3.63
N GLY A 16 34.38 -7.91 3.15
CA GLY A 16 34.52 -7.62 1.71
C GLY A 16 35.38 -8.62 0.93
N GLN A 17 36.27 -9.37 1.60
CA GLN A 17 37.15 -10.33 0.95
C GLN A 17 36.48 -11.71 0.76
N GLN A 18 35.57 -12.10 1.65
CA GLN A 18 34.81 -13.36 1.54
C GLN A 18 33.79 -13.32 0.39
N ALA A 19 33.15 -12.17 0.15
CA ALA A 19 32.11 -12.00 -0.87
C ALA A 19 32.65 -12.01 -2.32
N LYS A 20 33.94 -11.73 -2.53
CA LYS A 20 34.58 -11.76 -3.86
C LYS A 20 35.01 -13.17 -4.31
N LEU A 21 35.09 -14.14 -3.41
CA LEU A 21 35.46 -15.52 -3.75
C LEU A 21 34.24 -16.37 -4.15
N ASP A 22 33.04 -16.08 -3.62
CA ASP A 22 31.83 -16.87 -3.89
C ASP A 22 31.16 -16.57 -5.25
N PHE A 23 31.43 -15.42 -5.85
CA PHE A 23 30.85 -15.04 -7.15
C PHE A 23 31.60 -15.63 -8.37
N GLY A 24 32.81 -16.18 -8.16
CA GLY A 24 33.68 -16.72 -9.22
C GLY A 24 33.36 -18.15 -9.67
N HIS A 25 32.46 -18.88 -8.99
CA HIS A 25 32.27 -20.32 -9.23
C HIS A 25 30.89 -20.74 -9.77
N ARG A 26 29.97 -19.81 -10.06
CA ARG A 26 28.62 -20.15 -10.60
C ARG A 26 28.38 -19.84 -12.08
N LYS A 27 29.43 -19.55 -12.86
CA LYS A 27 29.32 -19.41 -14.34
C LYS A 27 30.26 -20.36 -15.07
N ARG A 28 30.06 -21.68 -14.92
CA ARG A 28 30.55 -22.70 -15.88
C ARG A 28 29.91 -24.05 -15.56
N ALA A 29 28.72 -24.31 -16.07
CA ALA A 29 28.22 -25.64 -16.44
C ALA A 29 26.74 -25.54 -16.83
N ARG A 30 26.45 -25.54 -18.15
CA ARG A 30 25.26 -26.14 -18.77
C ARG A 30 25.30 -25.89 -20.27
N ARG A 31 25.93 -26.81 -21.00
CA ARG A 31 25.68 -27.11 -22.42
C ARG A 31 25.90 -28.61 -22.62
N HIS A 32 25.01 -29.20 -23.45
CA HIS A 32 24.87 -30.63 -23.82
C HIS A 32 24.19 -31.51 -22.74
N GLY A 33 23.25 -32.41 -23.04
CA GLY A 33 22.61 -32.85 -24.28
C GLY A 33 21.83 -34.16 -24.04
N LEU A 34 20.73 -34.34 -24.79
CA LEU A 34 20.24 -35.59 -25.43
C LEU A 34 19.44 -36.70 -24.67
N LYS A 35 18.22 -36.94 -25.21
CA LYS A 35 17.50 -38.17 -25.65
C LYS A 35 17.54 -39.51 -24.87
N GLY A 36 16.35 -40.17 -24.86
CA GLY A 36 16.11 -41.63 -24.79
C GLY A 36 15.49 -42.07 -23.45
N SER A 37 14.23 -42.52 -23.30
CA SER A 37 13.44 -43.66 -23.85
C SER A 37 13.55 -44.98 -23.06
N HIS A 38 12.38 -45.45 -22.59
CA HIS A 38 11.89 -46.83 -22.36
C HIS A 38 12.27 -47.70 -21.15
N HIS A 39 11.20 -48.39 -20.69
CA HIS A 39 11.04 -49.74 -20.09
C HIS A 39 11.03 -49.98 -18.57
N THR A 40 9.81 -50.21 -18.07
CA THR A 40 9.20 -51.37 -17.34
C THR A 40 9.98 -52.37 -16.46
N GLU A 41 9.19 -52.91 -15.51
CA GLU A 41 9.27 -54.15 -14.68
C GLU A 41 10.03 -54.04 -13.35
N ALA A 42 9.39 -54.15 -12.17
CA ALA A 42 8.60 -55.22 -11.52
C ALA A 42 9.48 -56.28 -10.82
N HIS A 43 9.35 -56.40 -9.49
CA HIS A 43 9.61 -57.65 -8.75
C HIS A 43 8.82 -57.74 -7.43
N ALA A 44 8.05 -58.84 -7.37
CA ALA A 44 7.56 -59.70 -6.27
C ALA A 44 8.50 -59.85 -5.04
N VAL A 45 8.21 -60.46 -3.87
CA VAL A 45 7.13 -61.19 -3.16
C VAL A 45 7.74 -61.56 -1.79
N THR A 46 6.96 -61.74 -0.70
CA THR A 46 7.00 -62.88 0.28
C THR A 46 6.09 -62.58 1.48
N THR A 47 4.93 -63.24 1.61
CA THR A 47 4.61 -64.47 2.39
C THR A 47 4.75 -64.37 3.91
N ASN A 48 3.65 -64.61 4.64
CA ASN A 48 3.65 -65.63 5.70
C ASN A 48 2.24 -66.18 5.99
N ARG A 49 2.16 -67.49 6.27
CA ARG A 49 0.97 -68.27 6.62
C ARG A 49 0.98 -68.57 8.13
N SER A 50 -0.19 -68.67 8.74
CA SER A 50 -0.48 -69.69 9.78
C SER A 50 -2.00 -69.82 9.98
N ALA A 51 -2.45 -71.05 10.24
CA ALA A 51 -3.82 -71.50 10.48
C ALA A 51 -3.89 -72.14 11.90
N PRO A 52 -4.92 -72.90 12.32
CA PRO A 52 -6.38 -72.89 12.08
C PRO A 52 -7.18 -72.99 13.42
N MET A 53 -8.52 -72.89 13.40
CA MET A 53 -9.37 -73.74 14.27
C MET A 53 -10.83 -73.78 13.80
N SER A 54 -11.40 -74.98 13.83
CA SER A 54 -12.70 -75.41 13.32
C SER A 54 -13.77 -75.41 14.41
N ILE A 55 -15.00 -74.99 14.09
CA ILE A 55 -16.23 -75.44 14.78
C ILE A 55 -17.30 -75.73 13.72
N VAL A 56 -17.93 -76.88 13.87
CA VAL A 56 -18.97 -77.48 13.03
C VAL A 56 -20.32 -77.18 13.67
N SER A 57 -21.34 -76.79 12.88
CA SER A 57 -22.74 -77.10 13.22
C SER A 57 -23.63 -76.99 11.97
N GLU A 58 -24.71 -77.76 12.01
CA GLU A 58 -25.38 -78.44 10.92
C GLU A 58 -26.30 -77.57 10.05
N THR A 59 -26.36 -77.93 8.77
CA THR A 59 -27.31 -77.47 7.77
C THR A 59 -28.61 -78.28 7.81
N ILE A 60 -29.74 -77.60 7.96
CA ILE A 60 -31.08 -78.12 7.61
C ILE A 60 -31.53 -77.42 6.32
N PHE A 61 -31.80 -78.19 5.28
CA PHE A 61 -32.38 -77.72 4.02
C PHE A 61 -33.91 -77.54 4.13
N PRO A 62 -34.46 -76.53 3.43
CA PRO A 62 -35.66 -76.76 2.63
C PRO A 62 -35.45 -76.43 1.13
N ALA A 63 -36.34 -77.00 0.33
CA ALA A 63 -36.36 -77.10 -1.13
C ALA A 63 -36.48 -75.75 -1.88
N PRO A 64 -36.29 -75.71 -3.22
CA PRO A 64 -35.99 -74.49 -3.96
C PRO A 64 -37.25 -73.68 -4.27
N PHE A 65 -37.18 -72.37 -4.03
CA PHE A 65 -38.12 -71.41 -4.60
C PHE A 65 -37.48 -70.84 -5.88
N GLU A 66 -38.01 -71.24 -7.05
CA GLU A 66 -37.72 -70.56 -8.31
C GLU A 66 -38.27 -69.13 -8.25
N VAL A 67 -37.41 -68.17 -7.91
CA VAL A 67 -37.71 -66.75 -8.12
C VAL A 67 -37.31 -66.41 -9.55
N SER A 68 -38.32 -66.10 -10.35
CA SER A 68 -38.22 -65.72 -11.75
C SER A 68 -37.12 -64.67 -11.99
N MET A 69 -36.08 -65.06 -12.74
CA MET A 69 -34.89 -64.29 -13.12
C MET A 69 -35.18 -63.07 -14.03
N ARG A 70 -36.44 -62.59 -14.06
CA ARG A 70 -36.88 -61.41 -14.82
C ARG A 70 -37.22 -60.21 -13.93
N LEU A 71 -37.38 -60.38 -12.61
CA LEU A 71 -37.58 -59.25 -11.68
C LEU A 71 -36.26 -58.70 -11.12
N LEU A 72 -35.23 -59.53 -10.94
CA LEU A 72 -33.92 -59.09 -10.42
C LEU A 72 -33.19 -58.15 -11.38
N THR A 73 -33.34 -58.38 -12.70
CA THR A 73 -32.74 -57.54 -13.74
C THR A 73 -33.38 -56.15 -13.83
N ARG A 74 -34.65 -55.99 -13.41
CA ARG A 74 -35.35 -54.69 -13.43
C ARG A 74 -35.04 -53.84 -12.19
N LEU A 75 -34.67 -54.45 -11.07
CA LEU A 75 -34.30 -53.72 -9.83
C LEU A 75 -32.83 -53.27 -9.82
N LEU A 76 -31.92 -53.98 -10.49
CA LEU A 76 -30.54 -53.51 -10.66
C LEU A 76 -30.39 -52.35 -11.66
N SER A 77 -31.26 -52.27 -12.69
CA SER A 77 -31.21 -51.19 -13.67
C SER A 77 -31.69 -49.83 -13.15
N CYS A 78 -32.52 -49.80 -12.09
CA CYS A 78 -32.93 -48.54 -11.45
C CYS A 78 -31.92 -48.02 -10.41
N SER A 79 -31.03 -48.88 -9.91
CA SER A 79 -30.04 -48.48 -8.87
C SER A 79 -28.76 -47.87 -9.46
N LEU A 80 -28.49 -48.09 -10.75
CA LEU A 80 -27.36 -47.48 -11.46
C LEU A 80 -27.66 -46.09 -12.06
N LEU A 81 -28.93 -45.69 -12.14
CA LEU A 81 -29.31 -44.35 -12.60
C LEU A 81 -29.34 -43.30 -11.48
N ALA A 82 -29.40 -43.72 -10.21
CA ALA A 82 -29.42 -42.82 -9.06
C ALA A 82 -28.02 -42.41 -8.55
N LEU A 83 -26.96 -43.09 -8.99
CA LEU A 83 -25.57 -42.78 -8.61
C LEU A 83 -24.83 -41.88 -9.61
N GLY A 84 -25.50 -41.42 -10.67
CA GLY A 84 -24.93 -40.56 -11.70
C GLY A 84 -25.09 -39.04 -11.48
N MET A 85 -25.86 -38.61 -10.47
CA MET A 85 -26.15 -37.18 -10.22
C MET A 85 -25.33 -36.54 -9.09
N ALA A 86 -24.37 -37.26 -8.49
CA ALA A 86 -23.54 -36.72 -7.40
C ALA A 86 -22.13 -36.27 -7.83
N CYS A 87 -21.78 -36.37 -9.12
CA CYS A 87 -20.59 -35.73 -9.67
C CYS A 87 -21.01 -34.47 -10.44
N ALA A 88 -21.38 -33.42 -9.71
CA ALA A 88 -21.16 -32.09 -10.26
C ALA A 88 -19.65 -32.02 -10.58
N PRO A 89 -19.23 -31.60 -11.78
CA PRO A 89 -17.83 -31.26 -11.95
C PRO A 89 -17.54 -30.24 -10.86
N ALA A 90 -16.60 -30.57 -9.96
CA ALA A 90 -15.89 -29.52 -9.26
C ALA A 90 -15.32 -28.67 -10.40
N MET A 91 -15.98 -27.56 -10.72
CA MET A 91 -15.31 -26.45 -11.37
C MET A 91 -14.07 -26.29 -10.52
N SER A 92 -12.93 -26.70 -11.07
CA SER A 92 -11.64 -26.28 -10.57
C SER A 92 -11.83 -24.79 -10.38
N ALA A 93 -11.92 -24.33 -9.12
CA ALA A 93 -12.01 -22.92 -8.82
C ALA A 93 -10.77 -22.35 -9.48
N GLU A 94 -10.97 -21.74 -10.66
CA GLU A 94 -9.93 -21.00 -11.33
C GLU A 94 -9.44 -20.07 -10.24
N LYS A 95 -8.18 -20.21 -9.82
CA LYS A 95 -7.66 -19.41 -8.72
C LYS A 95 -7.89 -17.97 -9.16
N ALA A 96 -8.89 -17.33 -8.56
CA ALA A 96 -9.30 -16.00 -8.97
C ALA A 96 -8.04 -15.13 -8.93
N THR A 97 -7.70 -14.52 -10.06
CA THR A 97 -6.54 -13.64 -10.12
C THR A 97 -6.73 -12.55 -9.08
N PRO A 98 -5.77 -12.34 -8.15
CA PRO A 98 -5.92 -11.33 -7.12
C PRO A 98 -6.13 -9.95 -7.73
N ILE A 99 -7.06 -9.18 -7.17
CA ILE A 99 -7.20 -7.76 -7.47
C ILE A 99 -5.94 -7.07 -6.93
N GLN A 100 -5.17 -6.45 -7.80
CA GLN A 100 -3.91 -5.81 -7.45
C GLN A 100 -4.14 -4.37 -6.99
N PHE A 101 -3.69 -4.07 -5.77
CA PHE A 101 -3.68 -2.73 -5.19
C PHE A 101 -2.28 -2.11 -5.31
N GLY A 102 -2.20 -0.79 -5.45
CA GLY A 102 -0.93 -0.08 -5.29
C GLY A 102 -0.50 -0.06 -3.82
N ALA A 103 0.75 -0.44 -3.53
CA ALA A 103 1.29 -0.39 -2.17
C ALA A 103 1.76 1.04 -1.85
N LEU A 104 0.84 1.85 -1.32
CA LEU A 104 1.11 3.24 -0.94
C LEU A 104 2.04 3.30 0.27
N THR A 105 2.97 4.27 0.25
CA THR A 105 4.07 4.35 1.22
C THR A 105 3.87 5.45 2.27
N TRP A 106 2.78 6.21 2.19
CA TRP A 106 2.35 7.12 3.24
C TRP A 106 1.31 6.46 4.15
N GLU A 107 1.18 7.01 5.36
CA GLU A 107 0.48 6.40 6.48
C GLU A 107 -1.02 6.24 6.20
N SER A 108 -1.69 7.28 5.70
CA SER A 108 -3.11 7.20 5.35
C SER A 108 -3.35 6.24 4.20
N GLY A 109 -2.54 6.30 3.14
CA GLY A 109 -2.69 5.47 1.96
C GLY A 109 -2.51 3.98 2.25
N SER A 110 -1.52 3.64 3.07
CA SER A 110 -1.29 2.25 3.50
C SER A 110 -2.43 1.73 4.39
N LEU A 111 -2.92 2.53 5.35
CA LEU A 111 -4.07 2.17 6.19
C LEU A 111 -5.34 1.96 5.35
N ILE A 112 -5.67 2.90 4.48
CA ILE A 112 -6.87 2.85 3.64
C ILE A 112 -6.79 1.66 2.68
N THR A 113 -5.61 1.37 2.12
CA THR A 113 -5.39 0.17 1.30
C THR A 113 -5.77 -1.09 2.05
N GLU A 114 -5.29 -1.28 3.28
CA GLU A 114 -5.58 -2.47 4.07
C GLU A 114 -7.05 -2.55 4.52
N VAL A 115 -7.70 -1.41 4.79
CA VAL A 115 -9.15 -1.36 5.06
C VAL A 115 -9.95 -1.84 3.85
N LEU A 116 -9.66 -1.30 2.66
CA LEU A 116 -10.38 -1.67 1.44
C LEU A 116 -10.12 -3.14 1.06
N ARG A 117 -8.87 -3.60 1.15
CA ARG A 117 -8.51 -5.01 0.91
C ARG A 117 -9.28 -5.93 1.86
N THR A 118 -9.37 -5.60 3.14
CA THR A 118 -10.14 -6.40 4.11
C THR A 118 -11.62 -6.47 3.73
N ILE A 119 -12.22 -5.37 3.30
CA ILE A 119 -13.62 -5.34 2.82
C ILE A 119 -13.80 -6.20 1.56
N VAL A 120 -12.89 -6.10 0.60
CA VAL A 120 -12.93 -6.89 -0.65
C VAL A 120 -12.79 -8.39 -0.34
N GLU A 121 -11.80 -8.77 0.47
CA GLU A 121 -11.53 -10.16 0.80
C GLU A 121 -12.63 -10.78 1.66
N LYS A 122 -13.07 -10.09 2.72
CA LYS A 122 -14.00 -10.64 3.72
C LYS A 122 -15.47 -10.43 3.34
N GLY A 123 -15.78 -9.33 2.66
CA GLY A 123 -17.14 -8.98 2.25
C GLY A 123 -17.54 -9.60 0.92
N TYR A 124 -16.61 -9.66 -0.04
CA TYR A 124 -16.89 -10.09 -1.41
C TYR A 124 -16.18 -11.40 -1.81
N GLY A 125 -15.16 -11.82 -1.05
CA GLY A 125 -14.47 -13.09 -1.30
C GLY A 125 -13.45 -13.04 -2.44
N TYR A 126 -13.13 -11.84 -2.96
CA TYR A 126 -12.09 -11.70 -3.97
C TYR A 126 -10.70 -11.66 -3.31
N PRO A 127 -9.73 -12.45 -3.79
CA PRO A 127 -8.37 -12.35 -3.31
C PRO A 127 -7.77 -10.99 -3.72
N THR A 128 -6.91 -10.43 -2.87
CA THR A 128 -6.18 -9.20 -3.17
C THR A 128 -4.69 -9.36 -2.95
N ASP A 129 -3.91 -8.57 -3.66
CA ASP A 129 -2.47 -8.45 -3.45
C ASP A 129 -2.04 -6.99 -3.67
N THR A 130 -0.80 -6.66 -3.33
CA THR A 130 -0.26 -5.30 -3.45
C THR A 130 1.02 -5.25 -4.25
N LEU A 131 1.14 -4.28 -5.15
CA LEU A 131 2.33 -4.01 -5.94
C LEU A 131 3.01 -2.72 -5.47
N PRO A 132 4.29 -2.77 -5.05
CA PRO A 132 5.03 -1.57 -4.69
C PRO A 132 5.42 -0.75 -5.92
N GLY A 133 5.44 0.58 -5.77
CA GLY A 133 5.85 1.50 -6.82
C GLY A 133 5.87 2.95 -6.36
N SER A 134 6.50 3.81 -7.16
CA SER A 134 6.33 5.26 -7.05
C SER A 134 4.94 5.68 -7.51
N THR A 135 4.42 6.83 -7.07
CA THR A 135 3.07 7.30 -7.45
C THR A 135 2.87 7.28 -8.97
N VAL A 136 3.80 7.88 -9.71
CA VAL A 136 3.75 7.94 -11.18
C VAL A 136 3.79 6.56 -11.83
N SER A 137 4.55 5.61 -11.26
CA SER A 137 4.60 4.23 -11.77
C SER A 137 3.30 3.47 -11.51
N LEU A 138 2.66 3.68 -10.36
CA LEU A 138 1.39 3.06 -9.99
C LEU A 138 0.25 3.61 -10.84
N GLU A 139 0.19 4.91 -11.08
CA GLU A 139 -0.79 5.52 -12.01
C GLU A 139 -0.63 4.96 -13.44
N THR A 140 0.61 4.79 -13.90
CA THR A 140 0.90 4.17 -15.20
C THR A 140 0.44 2.72 -15.25
N ALA A 141 0.70 1.95 -14.18
CA ALA A 141 0.27 0.56 -14.04
C ALA A 141 -1.27 0.47 -14.01
N LEU A 142 -1.94 1.37 -13.30
CA LEU A 142 -3.40 1.45 -13.21
C LEU A 142 -4.02 1.72 -14.59
N ALA A 143 -3.47 2.67 -15.34
CA ALA A 143 -3.92 3.00 -16.69
C ALA A 143 -3.74 1.85 -17.70
N LYS A 144 -2.82 0.92 -17.42
CA LYS A 144 -2.58 -0.30 -18.20
C LYS A 144 -3.33 -1.52 -17.65
N ASN A 145 -3.99 -1.38 -16.50
CA ASN A 145 -4.59 -2.47 -15.74
C ASN A 145 -3.57 -3.52 -15.25
N ASP A 146 -2.30 -3.15 -15.07
CA ASP A 146 -1.29 -3.98 -14.38
C ASP A 146 -1.57 -4.01 -12.86
N ILE A 147 -2.17 -2.93 -12.34
CA ILE A 147 -2.90 -2.89 -11.06
C ILE A 147 -4.34 -2.44 -11.31
N GLN A 148 -5.24 -2.74 -10.38
CA GLN A 148 -6.67 -2.42 -10.50
C GLN A 148 -7.12 -1.27 -9.61
N VAL A 149 -6.44 -1.07 -8.46
CA VAL A 149 -6.88 -0.11 -7.44
C VAL A 149 -5.70 0.66 -6.86
N ILE A 150 -5.83 1.98 -6.76
CA ILE A 150 -5.04 2.85 -5.88
C ILE A 150 -6.00 3.38 -4.80
N ALA A 151 -5.79 2.97 -3.55
CA ALA A 151 -6.78 3.17 -2.49
C ALA A 151 -6.92 4.63 -2.03
N GLU A 152 -5.88 5.45 -2.23
CA GLU A 152 -5.89 6.88 -1.96
C GLU A 152 -5.13 7.59 -3.09
N GLU A 153 -5.83 7.87 -4.18
CA GLU A 153 -5.31 8.63 -5.31
C GLU A 153 -5.58 10.11 -5.09
N TRP A 154 -4.54 10.92 -5.14
CA TRP A 154 -4.67 12.37 -5.09
C TRP A 154 -4.93 12.91 -6.50
N ALA A 155 -6.18 12.74 -6.95
CA ALA A 155 -6.58 12.87 -8.34
C ALA A 155 -6.24 14.25 -8.94
N GLY A 156 -5.83 14.25 -10.21
CA GLY A 156 -5.57 15.46 -10.99
C GLY A 156 -4.19 16.10 -10.79
N ARG A 157 -3.31 15.48 -9.98
CA ARG A 157 -1.99 16.06 -9.66
C ARG A 157 -0.89 15.71 -10.63
N SER A 158 -0.91 14.50 -11.16
CA SER A 158 0.12 14.06 -12.08
C SER A 158 -0.36 14.21 -13.53
N PRO A 159 0.55 14.54 -14.47
CA PRO A 159 0.22 14.52 -15.89
C PRO A 159 -0.20 13.12 -16.39
N VAL A 160 0.29 12.05 -15.73
CA VAL A 160 -0.05 10.67 -16.07
C VAL A 160 -1.51 10.38 -15.73
N TRP A 161 -1.95 10.73 -14.52
CA TRP A 161 -3.34 10.60 -14.09
C TRP A 161 -4.28 11.41 -14.99
N VAL A 162 -3.99 12.71 -15.15
CA VAL A 162 -4.82 13.62 -15.95
C VAL A 162 -5.01 13.09 -17.37
N LYS A 163 -3.93 12.59 -17.99
CA LYS A 163 -4.01 11.98 -19.32
C LYS A 163 -4.83 10.69 -19.32
N ALA A 164 -4.57 9.79 -18.37
CA ALA A 164 -5.26 8.50 -18.31
C ALA A 164 -6.77 8.66 -18.04
N GLU A 165 -7.15 9.62 -17.21
CA GLU A 165 -8.54 9.96 -16.92
C GLU A 165 -9.23 10.57 -18.15
N ALA A 166 -8.58 11.50 -18.84
CA ALA A 166 -9.09 12.08 -20.09
C ALA A 166 -9.26 11.03 -21.21
N GLU A 167 -8.42 9.99 -21.23
CA GLU A 167 -8.52 8.85 -22.14
C GLU A 167 -9.54 7.79 -21.69
N GLY A 168 -10.17 7.95 -20.52
CA GLY A 168 -11.13 7.00 -19.95
C GLY A 168 -10.52 5.67 -19.52
N LYS A 169 -9.21 5.65 -19.23
CA LYS A 169 -8.47 4.45 -18.79
C LYS A 169 -8.49 4.24 -17.29
N VAL A 170 -8.69 5.31 -16.53
CA VAL A 170 -8.82 5.29 -15.08
C VAL A 170 -9.99 6.17 -14.64
N PHE A 171 -10.50 5.90 -13.45
CA PHE A 171 -11.58 6.67 -12.83
C PHE A 171 -11.25 6.93 -11.36
N GLY A 172 -11.41 8.17 -10.91
CA GLY A 172 -11.43 8.50 -9.49
C GLY A 172 -12.83 8.26 -8.91
N LEU A 173 -12.93 7.43 -7.87
CA LEU A 173 -14.20 7.16 -7.18
C LEU A 173 -14.25 7.89 -5.84
N GLY A 174 -15.23 8.78 -5.70
CA GLY A 174 -15.52 9.50 -4.46
C GLY A 174 -14.50 10.59 -4.10
N ASP A 175 -14.75 11.23 -2.96
CA ASP A 175 -13.80 12.06 -2.22
C ASP A 175 -13.75 11.49 -0.80
N ILE A 176 -12.87 10.52 -0.59
CA ILE A 176 -12.86 9.62 0.56
C ILE A 176 -12.31 10.26 1.82
N VAL A 177 -11.65 11.41 1.72
CA VAL A 177 -11.22 12.22 2.86
C VAL A 177 -11.41 13.71 2.54
N LYS A 178 -12.53 14.25 3.01
CA LYS A 178 -12.85 15.67 2.85
C LYS A 178 -11.90 16.55 3.65
N HIS A 179 -11.58 17.73 3.13
CA HIS A 179 -10.72 18.73 3.75
C HIS A 179 -9.25 18.31 3.93
N ALA A 180 -8.77 17.39 3.10
CA ALA A 180 -7.35 17.16 2.94
C ALA A 180 -6.66 18.48 2.51
N ASP A 181 -5.45 18.67 3.00
CA ASP A 181 -4.67 19.89 2.74
C ASP A 181 -3.19 19.55 2.65
N GLU A 182 -2.40 20.41 2.01
CA GLU A 182 -0.96 20.28 1.98
C GLU A 182 -0.30 21.65 1.84
N GLY A 183 1.00 21.71 2.10
CA GLY A 183 1.80 22.89 1.82
C GLY A 183 3.15 22.83 2.49
N TRP A 184 3.74 24.00 2.68
CA TRP A 184 5.00 24.15 3.39
C TRP A 184 4.72 24.66 4.81
N TRP A 185 5.37 24.04 5.79
CA TRP A 185 5.05 24.23 7.19
C TRP A 185 6.31 24.53 7.99
N VAL A 186 6.11 25.26 9.08
CA VAL A 186 7.10 25.46 10.14
C VAL A 186 6.44 25.23 11.50
N PRO A 187 7.17 24.72 12.51
CA PRO A 187 6.63 24.68 13.88
C PRO A 187 6.23 26.08 14.36
N GLU A 188 5.10 26.19 15.05
CA GLU A 188 4.55 27.49 15.48
C GLU A 188 5.57 28.33 16.28
N TYR A 189 6.40 27.67 17.10
CA TYR A 189 7.41 28.35 17.92
C TYR A 189 8.53 29.02 17.11
N VAL A 190 8.72 28.67 15.84
CA VAL A 190 9.69 29.35 14.97
C VAL A 190 9.28 30.81 14.79
N ILE A 191 7.98 31.06 14.64
CA ILE A 191 7.41 32.40 14.43
C ILE A 191 7.02 33.05 15.76
N LYS A 192 6.39 32.30 16.68
CA LYS A 192 5.82 32.87 17.92
C LYS A 192 6.68 32.69 19.16
N GLY A 193 7.75 31.88 19.09
CA GLY A 193 8.48 31.41 20.26
C GLY A 193 7.69 30.36 21.06
N ASP A 194 8.33 29.82 22.09
CA ASP A 194 7.73 28.93 23.09
C ASP A 194 8.30 29.31 24.47
N ALA A 195 7.57 30.14 25.21
CA ALA A 195 8.01 30.62 26.51
C ALA A 195 8.17 29.49 27.52
N ALA A 196 7.36 28.42 27.43
CA ALA A 196 7.45 27.27 28.33
C ALA A 196 8.74 26.48 28.12
N LYS A 197 9.28 26.48 26.90
CA LYS A 197 10.57 25.88 26.55
C LYS A 197 11.74 26.88 26.53
N GLY A 198 11.50 28.15 26.86
CA GLY A 198 12.51 29.21 26.77
C GLY A 198 12.98 29.54 25.35
N ILE A 199 12.18 29.19 24.33
CA ILE A 199 12.50 29.43 22.92
C ILE A 199 11.99 30.82 22.52
N LYS A 200 12.90 31.68 22.06
CA LYS A 200 12.52 32.98 21.47
C LYS A 200 12.08 32.80 20.01
N PRO A 201 11.18 33.66 19.48
CA PRO A 201 10.90 33.71 18.04
C PRO A 201 12.19 33.78 17.22
N MET A 202 12.33 32.91 16.22
CA MET A 202 13.49 32.86 15.34
C MET A 202 13.20 33.58 14.01
N ALA A 203 11.96 33.52 13.54
CA ALA A 203 11.49 34.15 12.32
C ALA A 203 10.10 34.81 12.53
N PRO A 204 10.00 35.86 13.36
CA PRO A 204 8.71 36.43 13.76
C PRO A 204 7.88 37.05 12.63
N GLU A 205 8.52 37.42 11.51
CA GLU A 205 7.85 37.98 10.34
C GLU A 205 7.63 36.96 9.21
N LEU A 206 8.04 35.69 9.39
CA LEU A 206 7.84 34.65 8.38
C LEU A 206 6.35 34.33 8.25
N LYS A 207 5.76 34.63 7.10
CA LYS A 207 4.36 34.33 6.81
C LYS A 207 4.17 33.57 5.51
N SER A 208 4.96 33.88 4.49
CA SER A 208 4.82 33.29 3.16
C SER A 208 6.10 32.63 2.66
N VAL A 209 6.00 31.87 1.57
CA VAL A 209 7.17 31.26 0.92
C VAL A 209 8.14 32.29 0.34
N GLU A 210 7.66 33.48 -0.01
CA GLU A 210 8.48 34.60 -0.49
C GLU A 210 9.40 35.18 0.59
N ASP A 211 9.03 35.03 1.87
CA ASP A 211 9.86 35.49 3.00
C ASP A 211 11.10 34.62 3.22
N LEU A 212 11.09 33.38 2.75
CA LEU A 212 12.07 32.34 3.12
C LEU A 212 13.52 32.71 2.76
N ALA A 213 13.73 33.50 1.71
CA ALA A 213 15.06 33.98 1.34
C ALA A 213 15.74 34.78 2.47
N ARG A 214 14.95 35.47 3.32
CA ARG A 214 15.44 36.21 4.50
C ARG A 214 15.84 35.29 5.67
N TYR A 215 15.40 34.03 5.64
CA TYR A 215 15.47 33.11 6.79
C TYR A 215 16.29 31.84 6.53
N LYS A 216 17.14 31.79 5.49
CA LYS A 216 18.02 30.64 5.24
C LYS A 216 18.89 30.28 6.45
N ASP A 217 19.36 31.28 7.21
CA ASP A 217 20.18 31.10 8.40
C ASP A 217 19.41 30.56 9.62
N VAL A 218 18.08 30.68 9.61
CA VAL A 218 17.22 30.05 10.62
C VAL A 218 17.16 28.55 10.34
N PHE A 219 16.97 28.16 9.09
CA PHE A 219 16.80 26.76 8.69
C PHE A 219 18.09 26.09 8.24
N LYS A 220 19.26 26.41 8.82
CA LYS A 220 20.57 25.94 8.34
C LYS A 220 20.64 24.44 8.06
N ASP A 221 21.20 24.10 6.91
CA ASP A 221 21.52 22.73 6.56
C ASP A 221 22.74 22.24 7.37
N PRO A 222 22.68 21.07 8.03
CA PRO A 222 23.80 20.51 8.79
C PRO A 222 25.04 20.17 7.96
N GLU A 223 24.89 19.86 6.67
CA GLU A 223 25.95 19.47 5.74
C GLU A 223 26.41 20.64 4.86
N SER A 224 25.57 21.66 4.67
CA SER A 224 25.88 22.89 3.92
C SER A 224 25.43 24.15 4.69
N PRO A 225 26.16 24.55 5.76
CA PRO A 225 25.70 25.56 6.72
C PRO A 225 25.47 26.98 6.17
N GLU A 226 25.94 27.25 4.94
CA GLU A 226 25.72 28.50 4.20
C GLU A 226 24.33 28.58 3.52
N LYS A 227 23.61 27.46 3.49
CA LYS A 227 22.26 27.29 2.94
C LYS A 227 21.27 26.87 4.02
N GLY A 228 20.00 27.17 3.78
CA GLY A 228 18.90 26.57 4.52
C GLY A 228 18.63 25.13 4.05
N ARG A 229 17.85 24.37 4.81
CA ARG A 229 17.35 23.05 4.45
C ARG A 229 15.84 23.12 4.34
N PHE A 230 15.32 22.65 3.21
CA PHE A 230 13.92 22.33 3.01
C PHE A 230 13.77 20.81 2.98
N LEU A 231 12.97 20.25 3.89
CA LEU A 231 12.61 18.84 3.84
C LEU A 231 11.45 18.67 2.87
N ASN A 232 11.76 18.14 1.69
CA ASN A 232 10.80 17.81 0.66
C ASN A 232 10.14 16.44 0.95
N SER A 233 9.11 16.11 0.18
CA SER A 233 8.50 14.79 0.12
C SER A 233 9.52 13.69 -0.21
N PRO A 234 9.23 12.45 0.17
CA PRO A 234 10.02 11.30 -0.24
C PRO A 234 10.17 11.17 -1.75
N SER A 235 11.33 10.69 -2.19
CA SER A 235 11.60 10.43 -3.60
C SER A 235 10.56 9.48 -4.21
N GLY A 236 10.05 9.83 -5.39
CA GLY A 236 9.05 9.04 -6.12
C GLY A 236 7.60 9.42 -5.85
N TRP A 237 7.33 10.39 -4.97
CA TRP A 237 6.01 10.96 -4.81
C TRP A 237 5.80 12.14 -5.77
N THR A 238 4.56 12.34 -6.23
CA THR A 238 4.23 13.48 -7.11
C THR A 238 4.54 14.83 -6.45
N SER A 239 4.36 14.94 -5.13
CA SER A 239 4.68 16.17 -4.39
C SER A 239 6.18 16.50 -4.35
N GLU A 240 7.07 15.50 -4.44
CA GLU A 240 8.52 15.74 -4.52
C GLU A 240 8.87 16.56 -5.78
N ILE A 241 8.29 16.18 -6.92
CA ILE A 241 8.46 16.86 -8.20
C ILE A 241 7.94 18.30 -8.09
N VAL A 242 6.71 18.46 -7.62
CA VAL A 242 6.06 19.77 -7.47
C VAL A 242 6.87 20.69 -6.57
N ASN A 243 7.29 20.22 -5.40
CA ASN A 243 8.06 21.03 -4.45
C ASN A 243 9.45 21.37 -4.97
N THR A 244 10.07 20.48 -5.74
CA THR A 244 11.34 20.77 -6.43
C THR A 244 11.18 21.91 -7.42
N GLN A 245 10.09 21.95 -8.18
CA GLN A 245 9.79 23.06 -9.08
C GLN A 245 9.38 24.33 -8.31
N LYS A 246 8.66 24.20 -7.19
CA LYS A 246 8.32 25.33 -6.30
C LYS A 246 9.58 26.01 -5.75
N LEU A 247 10.59 25.25 -5.30
CA LEU A 247 11.86 25.83 -4.85
C LEU A 247 12.54 26.69 -5.93
N LYS A 248 12.48 26.29 -7.19
CA LYS A 248 12.97 27.10 -8.32
C LYS A 248 12.08 28.32 -8.54
N ALA A 249 10.77 28.12 -8.59
CA ALA A 249 9.79 29.18 -8.85
C ALA A 249 9.80 30.29 -7.79
N TYR A 250 10.08 29.94 -6.54
CA TYR A 250 10.21 30.87 -5.42
C TYR A 250 11.62 31.44 -5.26
N GLY A 251 12.55 31.13 -6.17
CA GLY A 251 13.92 31.67 -6.15
C GLY A 251 14.78 31.15 -4.99
N LEU A 252 14.47 29.96 -4.45
CA LEU A 252 15.14 29.39 -3.27
C LEU A 252 16.21 28.35 -3.60
N ASN A 253 16.33 27.94 -4.87
CA ASN A 253 17.20 26.84 -5.28
C ASN A 253 18.70 27.08 -4.98
N ASP A 254 19.15 28.34 -4.95
CA ASP A 254 20.53 28.69 -4.62
C ASP A 254 20.76 28.82 -3.10
N SER A 255 19.71 29.12 -2.32
CA SER A 255 19.77 29.42 -0.90
C SER A 255 19.32 28.28 0.01
N PHE A 256 18.61 27.28 -0.52
CA PHE A 256 18.12 26.12 0.20
C PHE A 256 18.56 24.80 -0.44
N ILE A 257 18.94 23.84 0.40
CA ILE A 257 19.09 22.43 0.06
C ILE A 257 17.70 21.81 -0.02
N ASN A 258 17.39 21.21 -1.18
CA ASN A 258 16.22 20.38 -1.40
C ASN A 258 16.49 18.96 -0.89
N PHE A 259 16.26 18.72 0.40
CA PHE A 259 16.52 17.44 1.04
C PHE A 259 15.32 16.51 0.89
N ARG A 260 15.54 15.27 0.44
CA ARG A 260 14.49 14.25 0.28
C ARG A 260 14.73 13.11 1.24
N THR A 261 13.72 12.75 2.00
CA THR A 261 13.78 11.54 2.82
C THR A 261 13.52 10.29 1.97
N GLY A 262 13.87 9.12 2.52
CA GLY A 262 13.60 7.83 1.87
C GLY A 262 12.14 7.37 2.00
N SER A 263 11.38 7.91 2.95
CA SER A 263 9.99 7.51 3.24
C SER A 263 9.24 8.58 4.04
N GLY A 264 7.90 8.50 4.07
CA GLY A 264 7.06 9.36 4.91
C GLY A 264 7.43 9.27 6.40
N ALA A 265 7.58 8.04 6.91
CA ALA A 265 8.05 7.81 8.28
C ALA A 265 9.42 8.43 8.59
N ALA A 266 10.34 8.49 7.62
CA ALA A 266 11.63 9.17 7.81
C ALA A 266 11.47 10.70 7.87
N LEU A 267 10.56 11.28 7.07
CA LEU A 267 10.20 12.70 7.15
C LEU A 267 9.58 13.03 8.51
N ASP A 268 8.62 12.22 8.96
CA ASP A 268 8.00 12.34 10.29
C ASP A 268 9.04 12.32 11.41
N ALA A 269 9.97 11.37 11.36
CA ALA A 269 11.02 11.23 12.36
C ALA A 269 11.97 12.43 12.38
N GLU A 270 12.36 12.96 11.22
CA GLU A 270 13.25 14.13 11.12
C GLU A 270 12.56 15.39 11.67
N VAL A 271 11.31 15.65 11.28
CA VAL A 271 10.53 16.79 11.78
C VAL A 271 10.29 16.67 13.29
N ALA A 272 9.85 15.50 13.77
CA ALA A 272 9.62 15.28 15.21
C ALA A 272 10.91 15.38 16.03
N ALA A 273 12.06 14.93 15.49
CA ALA A 273 13.36 15.10 16.15
C ALA A 273 13.74 16.58 16.26
N ALA A 274 13.58 17.37 15.20
CA ALA A 274 13.84 18.81 15.23
C ALA A 274 12.99 19.52 16.29
N ILE A 275 11.68 19.20 16.36
CA ILE A 275 10.75 19.78 17.33
C ILE A 275 11.11 19.41 18.77
N ARG A 276 11.46 18.15 19.03
CA ARG A 276 11.91 17.71 20.37
C ARG A 276 13.15 18.43 20.83
N LEU A 277 14.05 18.78 19.91
CA LEU A 277 15.27 19.55 20.17
C LEU A 277 15.04 21.06 20.18
N GLY A 278 13.81 21.55 19.95
CA GLY A 278 13.50 22.97 19.84
C GLY A 278 14.17 23.66 18.65
N LYS A 279 14.56 22.91 17.62
CA LYS A 279 15.23 23.42 16.43
C LYS A 279 14.22 23.83 15.36
N PRO A 280 14.47 24.90 14.59
CA PRO A 280 13.62 25.25 13.46
C PRO A 280 13.72 24.17 12.37
N VAL A 281 12.61 23.92 11.68
CA VAL A 281 12.53 23.03 10.52
C VAL A 281 11.52 23.58 9.53
N LEU A 282 11.89 23.59 8.24
CA LEU A 282 11.02 23.95 7.13
C LEU A 282 10.80 22.70 6.28
N PHE A 283 9.55 22.36 6.03
CA PHE A 283 9.23 21.09 5.38
C PHE A 283 7.92 21.15 4.60
N TYR A 284 7.81 20.32 3.55
CA TYR A 284 6.53 20.00 2.95
C TYR A 284 5.79 18.99 3.81
N TYR A 285 4.46 19.13 3.88
CA TYR A 285 3.62 18.12 4.51
C TYR A 285 2.15 18.21 4.10
N TRP A 286 1.37 17.18 4.44
CA TRP A 286 -0.04 17.02 4.08
C TRP A 286 -0.90 16.56 5.26
N SER A 287 -2.22 16.67 5.10
CA SER A 287 -3.29 16.22 5.99
C SER A 287 -4.24 15.33 5.19
N PRO A 288 -4.70 14.18 5.72
CA PRO A 288 -4.59 13.71 7.11
C PRO A 288 -3.24 13.04 7.44
N THR A 289 -2.68 13.34 8.61
CA THR A 289 -1.45 12.75 9.13
C THR A 289 -1.35 12.85 10.66
N PRO A 290 -0.62 11.93 11.34
CA PRO A 290 -0.35 12.00 12.78
C PRO A 290 0.36 13.28 13.21
N LEU A 291 1.31 13.74 12.39
CA LEU A 291 2.23 14.80 12.77
C LEU A 291 1.50 16.13 12.92
N LEU A 292 0.64 16.50 11.95
CA LEU A 292 -0.18 17.73 12.03
C LEU A 292 -1.19 17.70 13.17
N GLY A 293 -1.63 16.51 13.60
CA GLY A 293 -2.48 16.36 14.79
C GLY A 293 -1.73 16.43 16.13
N THR A 294 -0.41 16.20 16.13
CA THR A 294 0.40 16.09 17.35
C THR A 294 1.08 17.40 17.74
N TYR A 295 1.53 18.18 16.76
CA TYR A 295 2.26 19.42 17.00
C TYR A 295 1.55 20.62 16.37
N LYS A 296 1.84 21.82 16.88
CA LYS A 296 1.34 23.07 16.32
C LYS A 296 2.28 23.56 15.23
N PHE A 297 1.72 23.73 14.04
CA PHE A 297 2.43 24.25 12.87
C PHE A 297 1.74 25.49 12.33
N ILE A 298 2.50 26.28 11.58
CA ILE A 298 1.99 27.35 10.74
C ILE A 298 2.28 26.96 9.30
N LYS A 299 1.23 26.91 8.48
CA LYS A 299 1.33 26.79 7.03
C LYS A 299 1.81 28.12 6.48
N LEU A 300 2.84 28.10 5.64
CA LEU A 300 3.26 29.30 4.93
C LEU A 300 2.28 29.60 3.80
N GLU A 301 1.96 30.88 3.64
CA GLU A 301 1.17 31.37 2.52
C GLU A 301 1.92 31.14 1.20
N GLU A 302 1.20 30.70 0.18
CA GLU A 302 1.67 30.55 -1.19
C GLU A 302 0.83 31.45 -2.11
N PRO A 303 1.33 31.81 -3.31
CA PRO A 303 0.52 32.52 -4.29
C PRO A 303 -0.78 31.78 -4.58
N ALA A 304 -1.86 32.51 -4.89
CA ALA A 304 -3.15 31.90 -5.20
C ALA A 304 -3.04 30.89 -6.37
N PHE A 305 -3.87 29.84 -6.33
CA PHE A 305 -3.83 28.77 -7.32
C PHE A 305 -4.01 29.30 -8.76
N ASP A 306 -3.06 28.98 -9.64
CA ASP A 306 -3.11 29.24 -11.09
C ASP A 306 -2.86 27.93 -11.85
N ALA A 307 -3.82 27.51 -12.68
CA ALA A 307 -3.75 26.23 -13.37
C ALA A 307 -2.60 26.13 -14.39
N GLU A 308 -2.25 27.23 -15.06
CA GLU A 308 -1.12 27.24 -15.99
C GLU A 308 0.22 27.20 -15.25
N ALA A 309 0.34 27.89 -14.11
CA ALA A 309 1.50 27.76 -13.24
C ALA A 309 1.62 26.34 -12.68
N TRP A 310 0.51 25.73 -12.26
CA TRP A 310 0.49 24.35 -11.74
C TRP A 310 1.06 23.35 -12.75
N LYS A 311 0.70 23.46 -14.03
CA LYS A 311 1.27 22.63 -15.11
C LYS A 311 2.80 22.71 -15.13
N THR A 312 3.38 23.89 -14.94
CA THR A 312 4.85 24.07 -14.90
C THR A 312 5.49 23.41 -13.68
N LEU A 313 4.76 23.31 -12.56
CA LEU A 313 5.24 22.65 -11.34
C LEU A 313 5.17 21.12 -11.45
N THR A 314 4.19 20.60 -12.17
CA THR A 314 4.03 19.14 -12.40
C THR A 314 4.96 18.59 -13.48
N ASP A 315 5.54 19.45 -14.31
CA ASP A 315 6.58 19.08 -15.27
C ASP A 315 7.97 19.21 -14.64
N ALA A 316 8.56 18.07 -14.28
CA ALA A 316 9.89 17.98 -13.69
C ALA A 316 11.00 18.61 -14.56
N SER A 317 10.78 18.68 -15.87
CA SER A 317 11.76 19.20 -16.84
C SER A 317 11.58 20.68 -17.16
N ASN A 318 10.54 21.33 -16.62
CA ASN A 318 10.26 22.72 -16.95
C ASN A 318 11.42 23.63 -16.47
N PRO A 319 12.03 24.44 -17.37
CA PRO A 319 13.16 25.28 -17.01
C PRO A 319 12.76 26.54 -16.24
N ASN A 320 11.51 27.00 -16.37
CA ASN A 320 11.00 28.27 -15.85
C ASN A 320 9.66 28.06 -15.12
N PRO A 321 9.63 27.32 -14.00
CA PRO A 321 8.39 27.08 -13.26
C PRO A 321 7.85 28.38 -12.66
N ARG A 322 6.52 28.50 -12.59
CA ARG A 322 5.79 29.62 -11.99
C ARG A 322 5.23 29.22 -10.63
N GLY A 323 5.35 30.12 -9.66
CA GLY A 323 4.91 29.89 -8.28
C GLY A 323 3.39 29.91 -8.18
N THR A 324 2.82 28.96 -7.43
CA THR A 324 1.39 28.83 -7.15
C THR A 324 1.20 27.87 -5.98
N SER A 325 0.15 28.08 -5.20
CA SER A 325 -0.32 27.09 -4.21
C SER A 325 -0.64 25.77 -4.89
N SER A 326 -0.67 24.70 -4.10
CA SER A 326 -1.06 23.40 -4.63
C SER A 326 -2.51 23.34 -5.09
N LEU A 327 -2.79 22.42 -6.02
CA LEU A 327 -4.16 22.05 -6.38
C LEU A 327 -4.92 21.60 -5.12
N ALA A 328 -6.18 22.04 -4.99
CA ALA A 328 -7.05 21.58 -3.91
C ALA A 328 -7.13 20.04 -3.92
N ALA A 329 -6.97 19.43 -2.74
CA ALA A 329 -6.89 17.99 -2.64
C ALA A 329 -8.27 17.34 -2.83
N THR A 330 -8.33 16.37 -3.75
CA THR A 330 -9.42 15.42 -3.89
C THR A 330 -8.81 14.04 -3.73
N LEU A 331 -9.16 13.34 -2.65
CA LEU A 331 -8.63 12.00 -2.38
C LEU A 331 -9.68 11.01 -2.87
N SER A 332 -9.40 10.32 -3.97
CA SER A 332 -10.32 9.36 -4.58
C SER A 332 -9.77 7.94 -4.47
N ILE A 333 -10.63 6.93 -4.62
CA ILE A 333 -10.15 5.58 -4.92
C ILE A 333 -9.96 5.50 -6.43
N GLY A 334 -8.71 5.45 -6.89
CA GLY A 334 -8.38 5.34 -8.30
C GLY A 334 -8.57 3.90 -8.78
N VAL A 335 -9.36 3.69 -9.83
CA VAL A 335 -9.58 2.36 -10.41
C VAL A 335 -9.29 2.33 -11.91
N SER A 336 -8.85 1.18 -12.42
CA SER A 336 -8.71 0.99 -13.86
C SER A 336 -10.08 0.87 -14.54
N ALA A 337 -10.13 1.15 -15.84
CA ALA A 337 -11.36 1.01 -16.61
C ALA A 337 -11.85 -0.44 -16.70
N GLU A 338 -10.92 -1.40 -16.70
CA GLU A 338 -11.26 -2.82 -16.72
C GLU A 338 -11.83 -3.29 -15.37
N PHE A 339 -11.24 -2.85 -14.25
CA PHE A 339 -11.81 -3.09 -12.92
C PHE A 339 -13.25 -2.61 -12.83
N SER A 340 -13.53 -1.43 -13.39
CA SER A 340 -14.89 -0.85 -13.33
C SER A 340 -15.94 -1.68 -14.07
N LYS A 341 -15.54 -2.40 -15.12
CA LYS A 341 -16.42 -3.31 -15.87
C LYS A 341 -16.57 -4.66 -15.19
N GLN A 342 -15.49 -5.17 -14.61
CA GLN A 342 -15.44 -6.50 -14.01
C GLN A 342 -16.06 -6.56 -12.61
N TYR A 343 -15.94 -5.49 -11.81
CA TYR A 343 -16.37 -5.45 -10.42
C TYR A 343 -17.30 -4.26 -10.13
N PRO A 344 -18.45 -4.13 -10.82
CA PRO A 344 -19.37 -3.00 -10.64
C PRO A 344 -19.90 -2.87 -9.20
N GLU A 345 -20.01 -3.98 -8.47
CA GLU A 345 -20.39 -3.99 -7.06
C GLU A 345 -19.33 -3.35 -6.16
N LEU A 346 -18.04 -3.58 -6.43
CA LEU A 346 -16.95 -2.92 -5.70
C LEU A 346 -16.87 -1.43 -6.06
N VAL A 347 -17.10 -1.06 -7.32
CA VAL A 347 -17.21 0.35 -7.73
C VAL A 347 -18.31 1.05 -6.96
N SER A 348 -19.47 0.40 -6.81
CA SER A 348 -20.58 0.95 -6.04
C SER A 348 -20.20 1.20 -4.59
N VAL A 349 -19.50 0.27 -3.94
CA VAL A 349 -19.01 0.45 -2.56
C VAL A 349 -17.94 1.53 -2.46
N PHE A 350 -16.94 1.52 -3.33
CA PHE A 350 -15.83 2.49 -3.28
C PHE A 350 -16.33 3.93 -3.43
N LYS A 351 -17.42 4.15 -4.18
CA LYS A 351 -18.09 5.47 -4.24
C LYS A 351 -18.73 5.92 -2.92
N GLN A 352 -19.05 5.01 -2.00
CA GLN A 352 -19.64 5.33 -0.70
C GLN A 352 -18.59 5.50 0.41
N VAL A 353 -17.33 5.14 0.16
CA VAL A 353 -16.27 5.23 1.15
C VAL A 353 -16.06 6.69 1.55
N ASP A 354 -16.10 6.95 2.85
CA ASP A 354 -15.91 8.27 3.44
C ASP A 354 -15.26 8.10 4.81
N PHE A 355 -14.01 8.53 4.94
CA PHE A 355 -13.28 8.55 6.20
C PHE A 355 -13.35 9.96 6.81
N PRO A 356 -14.05 10.14 7.95
CA PRO A 356 -14.04 11.41 8.65
C PRO A 356 -12.60 11.77 9.05
N ILE A 357 -12.11 12.93 8.59
CA ILE A 357 -10.69 13.31 8.70
C ILE A 357 -10.18 13.29 10.16
N GLY A 358 -11.02 13.69 11.12
CA GLY A 358 -10.67 13.66 12.54
C GLY A 358 -10.44 12.24 13.07
N LEU A 359 -11.31 11.29 12.69
CA LEU A 359 -11.18 9.89 13.05
C LEU A 359 -9.97 9.23 12.36
N LEU A 360 -9.75 9.55 11.09
CA LEU A 360 -8.59 9.06 10.35
C LEU A 360 -7.29 9.56 10.99
N ASN A 361 -7.19 10.86 11.29
CA ASN A 361 -6.04 11.44 12.00
C ASN A 361 -5.79 10.76 13.36
N GLN A 362 -6.84 10.49 14.14
CA GLN A 362 -6.71 9.77 15.41
C GLN A 362 -6.19 8.34 15.21
N THR A 363 -6.75 7.63 14.24
CA THR A 363 -6.34 6.25 13.91
C THR A 363 -4.87 6.19 13.48
N LEU A 364 -4.44 7.14 12.65
CA LEU A 364 -3.05 7.27 12.21
C LEU A 364 -2.13 7.64 13.38
N SER A 365 -2.57 8.54 14.28
CA SER A 365 -1.81 8.89 15.49
C SER A 365 -1.55 7.67 16.37
N ASP A 366 -2.57 6.85 16.57
CA ASP A 366 -2.44 5.61 17.36
C ASP A 366 -1.56 4.58 16.67
N MET A 367 -1.69 4.42 15.35
CA MET A 367 -0.83 3.55 14.55
C MET A 367 0.64 3.94 14.66
N SER A 368 0.92 5.25 14.52
CA SER A 368 2.28 5.81 14.63
C SER A 368 2.87 5.61 16.02
N LYS A 369 2.13 5.96 17.09
CA LYS A 369 2.59 5.80 18.49
C LYS A 369 2.91 4.35 18.86
N LYS A 370 2.17 3.39 18.29
CA LYS A 370 2.34 1.96 18.56
C LYS A 370 3.34 1.29 17.62
N HIS A 371 3.83 2.00 16.60
CA HIS A 371 4.58 1.41 15.50
C HIS A 371 3.84 0.19 14.91
N GLU A 372 2.52 0.32 14.77
CA GLU A 372 1.62 -0.77 14.37
C GLU A 372 1.63 -0.93 12.85
N ASP A 373 1.67 -2.19 12.39
CA ASP A 373 1.54 -2.51 10.97
C ASP A 373 0.17 -2.03 10.43
N PRO A 374 0.11 -1.44 9.22
CA PRO A 374 -1.15 -0.93 8.65
C PRO A 374 -2.29 -1.96 8.60
N LYS A 375 -1.99 -3.24 8.41
CA LYS A 375 -3.00 -4.31 8.39
C LYS A 375 -3.63 -4.55 9.76
N VAL A 376 -2.81 -4.46 10.81
CA VAL A 376 -3.28 -4.56 12.20
C VAL A 376 -4.12 -3.32 12.54
N ALA A 377 -3.64 -2.13 12.16
CA ALA A 377 -4.37 -0.89 12.36
C ALA A 377 -5.72 -0.86 11.60
N ALA A 378 -5.77 -1.38 10.37
CA ALA A 378 -7.00 -1.51 9.58
C ALA A 378 -8.01 -2.46 10.25
N THR A 379 -7.55 -3.62 10.72
CA THR A 379 -8.40 -4.57 11.46
C THR A 379 -8.96 -3.93 12.73
N ARG A 380 -8.13 -3.18 13.45
CA ARG A 380 -8.55 -2.44 14.65
C ARG A 380 -9.55 -1.34 14.31
N PHE A 381 -9.31 -0.55 13.27
CA PHE A 381 -10.23 0.48 12.78
C PHE A 381 -11.60 -0.12 12.47
N LEU A 382 -11.64 -1.23 11.73
CA LEU A 382 -12.88 -1.92 11.38
C LEU A 382 -13.62 -2.46 12.61
N ARG A 383 -12.91 -3.01 13.60
CA ARG A 383 -13.55 -3.46 14.86
C ARG A 383 -14.10 -2.31 15.70
N GLN A 384 -13.40 -1.19 15.75
CA GLN A 384 -13.73 -0.06 16.65
C GLN A 384 -14.75 0.91 16.05
N ASN A 385 -14.90 0.95 14.72
CA ASN A 385 -15.73 1.94 14.04
C ASN A 385 -16.78 1.30 13.10
N PRO A 386 -17.60 0.33 13.57
CA PRO A 386 -18.60 -0.34 12.74
C PRO A 386 -19.57 0.64 12.08
N ASP A 387 -19.98 1.70 12.79
CA ASP A 387 -20.95 2.66 12.28
C ASP A 387 -20.44 3.42 11.05
N VAL A 388 -19.12 3.58 10.92
CA VAL A 388 -18.49 4.28 9.79
C VAL A 388 -18.51 3.39 8.55
N TRP A 389 -17.91 2.20 8.62
CA TRP A 389 -17.73 1.38 7.42
C TRP A 389 -18.97 0.58 7.02
N LYS A 390 -19.87 0.29 7.96
CA LYS A 390 -21.14 -0.38 7.61
C LYS A 390 -22.02 0.49 6.74
N ALA A 391 -21.93 1.82 6.85
CA ALA A 391 -22.66 2.75 5.99
C ALA A 391 -22.24 2.66 4.52
N TRP A 392 -21.03 2.16 4.23
CA TRP A 392 -20.52 2.00 2.86
C TRP A 392 -21.05 0.75 2.16
N LEU A 393 -21.58 -0.21 2.93
CA LEU A 393 -21.81 -1.57 2.48
C LEU A 393 -23.30 -1.97 2.53
N PRO A 394 -23.74 -2.83 1.60
CA PRO A 394 -25.00 -3.58 1.78
C PRO A 394 -24.99 -4.38 3.09
N ALA A 395 -26.17 -4.55 3.70
CA ALA A 395 -26.29 -5.15 5.04
C ALA A 395 -25.74 -6.58 5.14
N ASP A 396 -25.90 -7.39 4.08
CA ASP A 396 -25.39 -8.76 4.02
C ASP A 396 -23.86 -8.79 3.93
N VAL A 397 -23.26 -7.90 3.13
CA VAL A 397 -21.80 -7.73 3.01
C VAL A 397 -21.23 -7.26 4.36
N ALA A 398 -21.86 -6.26 4.98
CA ALA A 398 -21.47 -5.74 6.28
C ALA A 398 -21.48 -6.83 7.36
N SER A 399 -22.44 -7.74 7.30
CA SER A 399 -22.54 -8.89 8.20
C SER A 399 -21.40 -9.89 7.99
N ARG A 400 -21.03 -10.19 6.73
CA ARG A 400 -19.88 -11.06 6.41
C ARG A 400 -18.56 -10.48 6.90
N VAL A 401 -18.32 -9.18 6.65
CA VAL A 401 -17.13 -8.49 7.17
C VAL A 401 -17.11 -8.54 8.70
N SER A 402 -18.23 -8.21 9.36
CA SER A 402 -18.32 -8.25 10.84
C SER A 402 -18.01 -9.62 11.41
N ALA A 403 -18.46 -10.70 10.77
CA ALA A 403 -18.23 -12.07 11.24
C ALA A 403 -16.78 -12.55 11.03
N ALA A 404 -16.05 -11.94 10.09
CA ALA A 404 -14.68 -12.30 9.74
C ALA A 404 -13.61 -11.48 10.48
N LEU A 405 -14.01 -10.37 11.13
CA LEU A 405 -13.18 -9.58 12.03
C LEU A 405 -13.10 -10.27 13.38
#